data_AF-A0A2V9WYT1-F1
#
_entry.id   AF-A0A2V9WYT1-F1
#
_cell.length_a   1.000
_cell.length_b   1.000
_cell.length_c   1.000
_cell.angle_alpha   90.00
_cell.angle_beta   90.00
_cell.angle_gamma   90.00
#
_symmetry.space_group_name_H-M   'P 1'
#
loop_
_entity.id
_entity.type
_entity.pdbx_description
1 polymer ?
#
loop_
_entity_poly.entity_id
_entity_poly.type
_entity_poly.pdbx_seq_one_letter_code
_entity_poly.pdbx_strand_id
1 'polypeptide(L)'
;MGIISQGILNHSGVRILGVCDTALETFESIAKALDRNPFELRFDYIGLNHLGWVRSIRDAEGTELLPIILSSPELIRKCYRHGLFPVDFIQKLALLPTEYLYFYYFPKAAYENTRRNGRSRGQAIAAMNTVLFEKLARASNADLIEICESYLRERNASYFSIEATAGMQRQESLELYSEFSGYERIAVLALQALQSERPVLIPLTVRNLNSLEDLDPNDAVELPCLVSSSGVEVPPVGHAPEAAARCCCR
;
A
#
# COMPACT_ATOMS: atom_id res chain seq x y z
N MET A 1 8.70 -6.36 -4.31
CA MET A 1 9.85 -6.01 -3.43
C MET A 1 10.21 -7.14 -2.48
N GLY A 2 9.24 -7.74 -1.76
CA GLY A 2 9.50 -8.76 -0.73
C GLY A 2 10.41 -9.92 -1.16
N ILE A 3 10.09 -10.59 -2.27
CA ILE A 3 10.89 -11.74 -2.78
C ILE A 3 12.34 -11.34 -3.10
N ILE A 4 12.53 -10.16 -3.71
CA ILE A 4 13.87 -9.65 -4.05
C ILE A 4 14.63 -9.30 -2.77
N SER A 5 13.96 -8.63 -1.82
CA SER A 5 14.55 -8.31 -0.52
C SER A 5 14.96 -9.57 0.24
N GLN A 6 14.15 -10.64 0.25
CA GLN A 6 14.51 -11.93 0.85
C GLN A 6 15.82 -12.46 0.26
N GLY A 7 15.91 -12.49 -1.07
CA GLY A 7 17.09 -12.99 -1.77
C GLY A 7 18.34 -12.19 -1.43
N ILE A 8 18.26 -10.86 -1.45
CA ILE A 8 19.40 -9.99 -1.15
C ILE A 8 19.78 -10.06 0.33
N LEU A 9 18.82 -10.06 1.26
CA LEU A 9 19.08 -10.17 2.69
C LEU A 9 19.79 -11.49 3.01
N ASN A 10 19.36 -12.61 2.43
CA ASN A 10 19.90 -13.92 2.80
C ASN A 10 21.14 -14.35 2.03
N HIS A 11 21.38 -13.77 0.86
CA HIS A 11 22.45 -14.21 -0.04
C HIS A 11 23.44 -13.10 -0.44
N SER A 12 23.43 -11.95 0.23
CA SER A 12 24.40 -10.89 0.02
C SER A 12 24.79 -10.17 1.32
N GLY A 13 25.90 -9.43 1.29
CA GLY A 13 26.28 -8.49 2.37
C GLY A 13 25.81 -7.06 2.15
N VAL A 14 24.93 -6.82 1.17
CA VAL A 14 24.49 -5.47 0.81
C VAL A 14 23.45 -4.99 1.82
N ARG A 15 23.66 -3.78 2.36
CA ARG A 15 22.63 -3.11 3.18
C ARG A 15 21.50 -2.66 2.27
N ILE A 16 20.30 -3.14 2.53
CA ILE A 16 19.11 -2.79 1.77
C ILE A 16 17.95 -2.40 2.69
N LEU A 17 17.11 -1.50 2.19
CA LEU A 17 15.80 -1.17 2.71
C LEU A 17 14.83 -1.29 1.53
N GLY A 18 13.84 -2.17 1.64
CA GLY A 18 12.81 -2.24 0.61
C GLY A 18 11.72 -1.21 0.89
N VAL A 19 11.35 -0.45 -0.14
CA VAL A 19 10.26 0.52 -0.07
C VAL A 19 9.09 0.06 -0.92
N CYS A 20 7.88 0.26 -0.42
CA CYS A 20 6.62 0.02 -1.13
C CYS A 20 5.61 1.08 -0.72
N ASP A 21 4.84 1.58 -1.67
CA ASP A 21 3.83 2.61 -1.48
C ASP A 21 2.55 2.10 -0.80
N THR A 22 2.15 0.85 -1.07
CA THR A 22 0.88 0.26 -0.62
C THR A 22 0.57 0.48 0.87
N ALA A 23 1.50 0.22 1.78
CA ALA A 23 1.24 0.37 3.22
C ALA A 23 1.01 1.83 3.61
N LEU A 24 1.83 2.75 3.09
CA LEU A 24 1.69 4.18 3.34
C LEU A 24 0.36 4.69 2.75
N GLU A 25 0.05 4.36 1.50
CA GLU A 25 -1.22 4.75 0.86
C GLU A 25 -2.46 4.20 1.60
N THR A 26 -2.34 3.01 2.19
CA THR A 26 -3.38 2.44 3.07
C THR A 26 -3.57 3.31 4.30
N PHE A 27 -2.50 3.72 4.98
CA PHE A 27 -2.57 4.59 6.16
C PHE A 27 -3.21 5.95 5.82
N GLU A 28 -2.86 6.51 4.67
CA GLU A 28 -3.42 7.78 4.21
C GLU A 28 -4.89 7.69 3.83
N SER A 29 -5.29 6.60 3.18
CA SER A 29 -6.69 6.36 2.83
C SER A 29 -7.54 6.22 4.10
N ILE A 30 -7.03 5.54 5.12
CA ILE A 30 -7.68 5.41 6.43
C ILE A 30 -7.75 6.76 7.15
N ALA A 31 -6.65 7.51 7.19
CA ALA A 31 -6.61 8.82 7.83
C ALA A 31 -7.57 9.81 7.15
N LYS A 32 -7.61 9.82 5.81
CA LYS A 32 -8.55 10.62 5.02
C LYS A 32 -9.99 10.19 5.27
N ALA A 33 -10.27 8.89 5.40
CA ALA A 33 -11.60 8.41 5.75
C ALA A 33 -12.08 8.94 7.11
N LEU A 34 -11.16 9.06 8.08
CA LEU A 34 -11.37 9.60 9.42
C LEU A 34 -11.31 11.13 9.50
N ASP A 35 -11.01 11.84 8.41
CA ASP A 35 -10.76 13.29 8.38
C ASP A 35 -9.61 13.71 9.34
N ARG A 36 -8.51 12.95 9.30
CA ARG A 36 -7.31 13.15 10.14
C ARG A 36 -6.05 13.22 9.29
N ASN A 37 -5.01 13.82 9.87
CA ASN A 37 -3.67 13.77 9.30
C ASN A 37 -3.04 12.38 9.55
N PRO A 38 -2.57 11.65 8.51
CA PRO A 38 -1.94 10.33 8.69
C PRO A 38 -0.70 10.35 9.59
N PHE A 39 0.03 11.48 9.65
CA PHE A 39 1.23 11.61 10.49
C PHE A 39 0.92 11.86 11.98
N GLU A 40 -0.33 12.14 12.33
CA GLU A 40 -0.79 12.28 13.72
C GLU A 40 -1.36 10.96 14.27
N LEU A 41 -1.48 9.95 13.42
CA LEU A 41 -2.00 8.64 13.77
C LEU A 41 -0.87 7.63 13.92
N ARG A 42 -1.05 6.71 14.87
CA ARG A 42 -0.20 5.54 15.05
C ARG A 42 -0.90 4.32 14.48
N PHE A 43 -0.27 3.70 13.50
CA PHE A 43 -0.76 2.49 12.86
C PHE A 43 0.00 1.28 13.40
N ASP A 44 -0.74 0.31 13.91
CA ASP A 44 -0.23 -1.04 14.10
C ASP A 44 -0.48 -1.84 12.83
N TYR A 45 0.60 -2.10 12.09
CA TYR A 45 0.59 -2.79 10.81
C TYR A 45 1.54 -3.96 10.84
N ILE A 46 1.11 -5.07 10.25
CA ILE A 46 1.94 -6.25 10.07
C ILE A 46 1.77 -6.84 8.68
N GLY A 47 2.81 -7.52 8.21
CA GLY A 47 2.69 -8.36 7.02
C GLY A 47 3.99 -8.56 6.27
N LEU A 48 3.81 -8.93 5.00
CA LEU A 48 4.85 -8.98 3.99
C LEU A 48 4.53 -7.92 2.94
N ASN A 49 5.48 -7.68 2.04
CA ASN A 49 5.25 -6.80 0.90
C ASN A 49 4.04 -7.27 0.08
N HIS A 50 3.03 -6.39 -0.08
CA HIS A 50 1.73 -6.65 -0.72
C HIS A 50 0.82 -7.68 0.01
N LEU A 51 1.15 -8.03 1.24
CA LEU A 51 0.36 -8.95 2.09
C LEU A 51 0.37 -8.43 3.53
N GLY A 52 -0.33 -7.32 3.76
CA GLY A 52 -0.36 -6.68 5.08
C GLY A 52 -1.73 -6.25 5.58
N TRP A 53 -1.83 -6.09 6.89
CA TRP A 53 -3.05 -5.76 7.64
C TRP A 53 -2.78 -4.69 8.69
N VAL A 54 -3.69 -3.72 8.81
CA VAL A 54 -3.75 -2.81 9.95
C VAL A 54 -4.62 -3.44 11.04
N ARG A 55 -4.06 -3.55 12.25
CA ARG A 55 -4.68 -4.17 13.44
C ARG A 55 -5.20 -3.16 14.46
N SER A 56 -4.63 -1.96 14.48
CA SER A 56 -4.98 -0.88 15.41
C SER A 56 -4.61 0.46 14.80
N ILE A 57 -5.41 1.49 15.11
CA ILE A 57 -5.18 2.87 14.69
C ILE A 57 -5.43 3.75 15.91
N ARG A 58 -4.43 4.49 16.37
CA ARG A 58 -4.54 5.35 17.55
C ARG A 58 -4.23 6.80 17.24
N ASP A 59 -4.96 7.72 17.88
CA ASP A 59 -4.61 9.15 17.88
C ASP A 59 -3.44 9.44 18.83
N ALA A 60 -3.07 10.72 18.93
CA ALA A 60 -1.99 11.19 19.80
C ALA A 60 -2.30 10.96 21.29
N GLU A 61 -3.58 10.97 21.67
CA GLU A 61 -4.08 10.71 23.02
C GLU A 61 -4.16 9.21 23.34
N GLY A 62 -3.99 8.33 22.36
CA GLY A 62 -4.01 6.87 22.50
C GLY A 62 -5.38 6.22 22.32
N THR A 63 -6.39 6.99 21.90
CA THR A 63 -7.74 6.52 21.61
C THR A 63 -7.72 5.56 20.42
N GLU A 64 -8.33 4.39 20.57
CA GLU A 64 -8.43 3.40 19.51
C GLU A 64 -9.55 3.77 18.51
N LEU A 65 -9.20 3.92 17.23
CA LEU A 65 -10.07 4.42 16.17
C LEU A 65 -10.57 3.31 15.23
N LEU A 66 -9.94 2.13 15.20
CA LEU A 66 -10.38 1.03 14.34
C LEU A 66 -11.86 0.64 14.57
N PRO A 67 -12.38 0.54 15.81
CA PRO A 67 -13.79 0.25 16.07
C PRO A 67 -14.75 1.26 15.44
N ILE A 68 -14.35 2.54 15.35
CA ILE A 68 -15.18 3.59 14.71
C ILE A 68 -15.35 3.26 13.23
N ILE A 69 -14.24 2.93 12.54
CA ILE A 69 -14.27 2.51 11.13
C ILE A 69 -15.15 1.26 10.97
N LEU A 70 -14.89 0.21 11.76
CA LEU A 70 -15.61 -1.06 11.65
C LEU A 70 -17.12 -0.92 11.91
N SER A 71 -17.53 0.07 12.71
CA SER A 71 -18.95 0.35 12.97
C SER A 71 -19.68 1.11 11.85
N SER A 72 -18.96 1.71 10.89
CA SER A 72 -19.52 2.52 9.82
C SER A 72 -19.24 1.93 8.44
N PRO A 73 -20.28 1.43 7.73
CA PRO A 73 -20.16 1.06 6.32
C PRO A 73 -19.59 2.17 5.43
N GLU A 74 -19.90 3.43 5.73
CA GLU A 74 -19.43 4.61 5.00
C GLU A 74 -17.93 4.81 5.17
N LEU A 75 -17.40 4.69 6.40
CA LEU A 75 -15.97 4.80 6.66
C LEU A 75 -15.19 3.65 6.02
N ILE A 76 -15.70 2.42 6.10
CA ILE A 76 -15.08 1.27 5.42
C ILE A 76 -14.99 1.52 3.90
N ARG A 77 -16.07 1.99 3.27
CA ARG A 77 -16.06 2.30 1.83
C ARG A 77 -15.05 3.39 1.47
N LYS A 78 -14.84 4.39 2.33
CA LYS A 78 -13.85 5.45 2.11
C LYS A 78 -12.40 4.95 2.21
N CYS A 79 -12.14 3.89 2.98
CA CYS A 79 -10.80 3.30 3.11
C CYS A 79 -10.35 2.57 1.84
N TYR A 80 -11.28 2.16 0.96
CA TYR A 80 -10.98 1.29 -0.17
C TYR A 80 -11.46 1.86 -1.49
N ARG A 81 -10.51 2.03 -2.43
CA ARG A 81 -10.82 2.33 -3.83
C ARG A 81 -11.70 1.23 -4.42
N HIS A 82 -12.59 1.62 -5.32
CA HIS A 82 -13.45 0.73 -6.09
C HIS A 82 -14.37 -0.19 -5.26
N GLY A 83 -14.44 0.00 -3.94
CA GLY A 83 -15.10 -0.93 -3.04
C GLY A 83 -14.52 -2.35 -3.14
N LEU A 84 -13.18 -2.47 -3.19
CA LEU A 84 -12.46 -3.74 -3.31
C LEU A 84 -12.98 -4.82 -2.37
N PHE A 85 -13.26 -4.45 -1.12
CA PHE A 85 -13.73 -5.37 -0.10
C PHE A 85 -15.20 -5.10 0.24
N PRO A 86 -16.06 -6.15 0.28
CA PRO A 86 -17.39 -6.03 0.85
C PRO A 86 -17.33 -5.51 2.29
N VAL A 87 -18.26 -4.64 2.66
CA VAL A 87 -18.30 -4.04 4.02
C VAL A 87 -18.42 -5.11 5.09
N ASP A 88 -19.32 -6.08 4.91
CA ASP A 88 -19.57 -7.14 5.88
C ASP A 88 -18.37 -8.08 6.04
N PHE A 89 -17.58 -8.24 4.97
CA PHE A 89 -16.31 -8.97 5.02
C PHE A 89 -15.32 -8.25 5.94
N ILE A 90 -15.11 -6.93 5.77
CA ILE A 90 -14.18 -6.15 6.60
C ILE A 90 -14.63 -6.15 8.07
N GLN A 91 -15.93 -6.01 8.33
CA GLN A 91 -16.48 -6.07 9.68
C GLN A 91 -16.22 -7.41 10.38
N LYS A 92 -16.37 -8.53 9.65
CA LYS A 92 -16.09 -9.87 10.17
C LYS A 92 -14.60 -10.13 10.34
N LEU A 93 -13.77 -9.62 9.42
CA LEU A 93 -12.32 -9.75 9.47
C LEU A 93 -11.73 -8.98 10.65
N ALA A 94 -12.36 -7.85 11.03
CA ALA A 94 -11.93 -6.96 12.11
C ALA A 94 -10.49 -6.44 11.97
N LEU A 95 -9.98 -6.42 10.74
CA LEU A 95 -8.69 -5.88 10.32
C LEU A 95 -8.90 -5.10 9.03
N LEU A 96 -8.01 -4.15 8.73
CA LEU A 96 -8.00 -3.46 7.43
C LEU A 96 -6.87 -4.02 6.55
N PRO A 97 -7.16 -4.94 5.61
CA PRO A 97 -6.17 -5.46 4.67
C PRO A 97 -5.73 -4.39 3.65
N THR A 98 -4.49 -4.50 3.18
CA THR A 98 -3.96 -3.79 1.99
C THR A 98 -4.63 -4.28 0.70
N GLU A 99 -4.61 -3.47 -0.38
CA GLU A 99 -5.40 -3.78 -1.59
C GLU A 99 -5.06 -5.12 -2.26
N TYR A 100 -3.81 -5.58 -2.19
CA TYR A 100 -3.38 -6.82 -2.84
C TYR A 100 -3.97 -8.09 -2.22
N LEU A 101 -4.42 -8.02 -0.96
CA LEU A 101 -5.16 -9.12 -0.33
C LEU A 101 -6.51 -9.37 -1.01
N TYR A 102 -6.99 -8.47 -1.87
CA TYR A 102 -8.12 -8.72 -2.77
C TYR A 102 -7.90 -9.97 -3.62
N PHE A 103 -6.69 -10.19 -4.14
CA PHE A 103 -6.38 -11.38 -4.93
C PHE A 103 -6.37 -12.67 -4.10
N TYR A 104 -6.13 -12.57 -2.79
CA TYR A 104 -6.13 -13.72 -1.88
C TYR A 104 -7.54 -14.07 -1.41
N TYR A 105 -8.32 -13.04 -1.00
CA TYR A 105 -9.67 -13.24 -0.47
C TYR A 105 -10.73 -13.41 -1.57
N PHE A 106 -10.54 -12.78 -2.74
CA PHE A 106 -11.52 -12.78 -3.84
C PHE A 106 -10.91 -13.17 -5.21
N PRO A 107 -10.10 -14.26 -5.31
CA PRO A 107 -9.39 -14.62 -6.54
C PRO A 107 -10.33 -14.86 -7.73
N LYS A 108 -11.48 -15.50 -7.48
CA LYS A 108 -12.48 -15.78 -8.52
C LYS A 108 -13.09 -14.49 -9.07
N ALA A 109 -13.42 -13.53 -8.22
CA ALA A 109 -13.98 -12.26 -8.63
C ALA A 109 -12.97 -11.46 -9.48
N ALA A 110 -11.71 -11.38 -9.01
CA ALA A 110 -10.63 -10.74 -9.74
C ALA A 110 -10.46 -11.35 -11.14
N TYR A 111 -10.39 -12.69 -11.22
CA TYR A 111 -10.27 -13.41 -12.49
C TYR A 111 -11.44 -13.16 -13.44
N GLU A 112 -12.68 -13.27 -12.94
CA GLU A 112 -13.89 -13.06 -13.75
C GLU A 112 -14.01 -11.62 -14.25
N ASN A 113 -13.65 -10.64 -13.43
CA ASN A 113 -13.62 -9.23 -13.81
C ASN A 113 -12.57 -8.96 -14.90
N THR A 114 -11.33 -9.45 -14.73
CA THR A 114 -10.28 -9.34 -15.76
C THR A 114 -10.71 -10.01 -17.06
N ARG A 115 -11.31 -11.20 -16.98
CA ARG A 115 -11.82 -11.92 -18.16
C ARG A 115 -12.96 -11.16 -18.85
N ARG A 116 -13.88 -10.56 -18.09
CA ARG A 116 -14.97 -9.72 -18.62
C ARG A 116 -14.46 -8.44 -19.28
N ASN A 117 -13.42 -7.82 -18.74
CA ASN A 117 -12.79 -6.64 -19.35
C ASN A 117 -12.12 -6.98 -20.69
N GLY A 118 -11.69 -8.23 -20.88
CA GLY A 118 -11.08 -8.70 -22.12
C GLY A 118 -9.60 -8.32 -22.28
N ARG A 119 -9.01 -7.64 -21.30
CA ARG A 119 -7.59 -7.29 -21.24
C ARG A 119 -7.09 -7.31 -19.79
N SER A 120 -5.81 -7.61 -19.63
CA SER A 120 -5.13 -7.47 -18.34
C SER A 120 -4.69 -6.02 -18.09
N ARG A 121 -4.38 -5.69 -16.83
CA ARG A 121 -3.74 -4.42 -16.50
C ARG A 121 -2.44 -4.19 -17.26
N GLY A 122 -1.62 -5.23 -17.43
CA GLY A 122 -0.38 -5.14 -18.21
C GLY A 122 -0.62 -4.75 -19.67
N GLN A 123 -1.64 -5.32 -20.31
CA GLN A 123 -2.02 -4.94 -21.68
C GLN A 123 -2.57 -3.51 -21.76
N ALA A 124 -3.37 -3.09 -20.77
CA ALA A 124 -3.87 -1.72 -20.69
C ALA A 124 -2.73 -0.70 -20.55
N ILE A 125 -1.76 -0.94 -19.65
CA ILE A 125 -0.59 -0.09 -19.47
C ILE A 125 0.29 -0.09 -20.73
N ALA A 126 0.50 -1.24 -21.37
CA ALA A 126 1.28 -1.31 -22.60
C ALA A 126 0.66 -0.42 -23.71
N ALA A 127 -0.67 -0.46 -23.87
CA ALA A 127 -1.36 0.41 -24.82
C ALA A 127 -1.24 1.90 -24.43
N MET A 128 -1.39 2.24 -23.15
CA MET A 128 -1.20 3.61 -22.65
C MET A 128 0.22 4.12 -22.91
N ASN A 129 1.24 3.27 -22.71
CA ASN A 129 2.64 3.62 -22.96
C ASN A 129 2.90 3.92 -24.43
N THR A 130 2.35 3.13 -25.36
CA THR A 130 2.47 3.40 -26.79
C THR A 130 1.96 4.80 -27.13
N VAL A 131 0.77 5.16 -26.64
CA VAL A 131 0.19 6.48 -26.86
C VAL A 131 1.03 7.59 -26.22
N LEU A 132 1.55 7.37 -25.01
CA LEU A 132 2.45 8.31 -24.34
C LEU A 132 3.69 8.60 -25.21
N PHE A 133 4.40 7.56 -25.65
CA PHE A 133 5.63 7.74 -26.43
C PHE A 133 5.37 8.39 -27.79
N GLU A 134 4.25 8.10 -28.45
CA GLU A 134 3.85 8.78 -29.68
C GLU A 134 3.59 10.28 -29.46
N LYS A 135 2.92 10.63 -28.35
CA LYS A 135 2.69 12.04 -27.97
C LYS A 135 4.01 12.75 -27.69
N LEU A 136 4.87 12.15 -26.87
CA LEU A 136 6.18 12.73 -26.51
C LEU A 136 7.08 12.93 -27.74
N ALA A 137 7.08 11.99 -28.69
CA ALA A 137 7.90 12.09 -29.90
C ALA A 137 7.51 13.25 -30.83
N ARG A 138 6.27 13.76 -30.71
CA ARG A 138 5.74 14.86 -31.54
C ARG A 138 5.58 16.17 -30.77
N ALA A 139 5.79 16.16 -29.46
CA ALA A 139 5.54 17.28 -28.58
C ALA A 139 6.65 18.33 -28.64
N SER A 140 6.29 19.58 -28.40
CA SER A 140 7.28 20.61 -28.10
C SER A 140 7.77 20.47 -26.66
N ASN A 141 8.94 21.02 -26.33
CA ASN A 141 9.45 20.99 -24.94
C ASN A 141 8.49 21.61 -23.92
N ALA A 142 7.65 22.58 -24.34
CA ALA A 142 6.69 23.24 -23.46
C ALA A 142 5.53 22.31 -23.04
N ASP A 143 5.22 21.28 -23.84
CA ASP A 143 4.07 20.40 -23.62
C ASP A 143 4.43 19.11 -22.85
N LEU A 144 5.73 18.80 -22.71
CA LEU A 144 6.20 17.51 -22.17
C LEU A 144 5.68 17.22 -20.76
N ILE A 145 5.67 18.24 -19.89
CA ILE A 145 5.25 18.09 -18.50
C ILE A 145 3.77 17.71 -18.43
N GLU A 146 2.89 18.47 -19.06
CA GLU A 146 1.45 18.21 -19.05
C GLU A 146 1.11 16.85 -19.69
N ILE A 147 1.82 16.44 -20.74
CA ILE A 147 1.64 15.10 -21.34
C ILE A 147 1.95 14.00 -20.33
N CYS A 148 3.06 14.11 -19.60
CA CYS A 148 3.44 13.15 -18.57
C CYS A 148 2.46 13.15 -17.39
N GLU A 149 2.06 14.33 -16.90
CA GLU A 149 1.10 14.46 -15.81
C GLU A 149 -0.27 13.91 -16.18
N SER A 150 -0.77 14.21 -17.37
CA SER A 150 -2.03 13.66 -17.90
C SER A 150 -1.99 12.14 -17.95
N TYR A 151 -0.89 11.56 -18.45
CA TYR A 151 -0.68 10.11 -18.47
C TYR A 151 -0.67 9.52 -17.04
N LEU A 152 0.04 10.14 -16.09
CA LEU A 152 0.10 9.66 -14.71
C LEU A 152 -1.27 9.72 -14.04
N ARG A 153 -2.03 10.81 -14.24
CA ARG A 153 -3.41 10.95 -13.75
C ARG A 153 -4.30 9.82 -14.29
N GLU A 154 -4.29 9.55 -15.59
CA GLU A 154 -5.09 8.49 -16.21
C GLU A 154 -4.65 7.08 -15.76
N ARG A 155 -3.34 6.84 -15.69
CA ARG A 155 -2.77 5.59 -15.19
C ARG A 155 -3.21 5.35 -13.76
N ASN A 156 -3.10 6.33 -12.87
CA ASN A 156 -3.44 6.16 -11.46
C ASN A 156 -4.95 6.01 -11.28
N ALA A 157 -5.77 6.81 -11.98
CA ALA A 157 -7.24 6.71 -11.97
C ALA A 157 -7.79 5.34 -12.39
N SER A 158 -7.01 4.58 -13.18
CA SER A 158 -7.41 3.24 -13.65
C SER A 158 -6.81 2.08 -12.85
N TYR A 159 -6.02 2.35 -11.81
CA TYR A 159 -5.39 1.34 -10.95
C TYR A 159 -6.46 0.46 -10.24
N PHE A 160 -6.29 -0.86 -10.24
CA PHE A 160 -7.26 -1.87 -9.74
C PHE A 160 -8.67 -1.88 -10.39
N SER A 161 -9.02 -0.92 -11.24
CA SER A 161 -10.36 -0.87 -11.85
C SER A 161 -10.71 -2.14 -12.66
N ILE A 162 -9.74 -2.77 -13.33
CA ILE A 162 -9.98 -3.98 -14.13
C ILE A 162 -10.34 -5.15 -13.22
N GLU A 163 -9.55 -5.38 -12.19
CA GLU A 163 -9.66 -6.51 -11.28
C GLU A 163 -10.86 -6.35 -10.33
N ALA A 164 -11.14 -5.12 -9.88
CA ALA A 164 -12.22 -4.83 -8.94
C ALA A 164 -13.59 -4.70 -9.61
N THR A 165 -13.67 -4.05 -10.77
CA THR A 165 -14.95 -3.62 -11.37
C THR A 165 -15.06 -3.91 -12.87
N ALA A 166 -14.19 -4.76 -13.42
CA ALA A 166 -14.10 -5.02 -14.86
C ALA A 166 -13.88 -3.74 -15.70
N GLY A 167 -13.18 -2.75 -15.14
CA GLY A 167 -12.81 -1.49 -15.78
C GLY A 167 -13.89 -0.40 -15.68
N MET A 168 -14.97 -0.63 -14.94
CA MET A 168 -15.96 0.42 -14.68
C MET A 168 -15.38 1.46 -13.74
N GLN A 169 -15.12 2.66 -14.28
CA GLN A 169 -14.75 3.84 -13.48
C GLN A 169 -15.98 4.27 -12.67
N ARG A 170 -15.96 4.09 -11.34
CA ARG A 170 -16.83 4.90 -10.48
C ARG A 170 -16.31 6.34 -10.54
N GLN A 171 -17.21 7.33 -10.55
CA GLN A 171 -16.86 8.73 -10.29
C GLN A 171 -16.36 8.85 -8.83
N GLU A 172 -15.17 8.34 -8.55
CA GLU A 172 -14.44 8.64 -7.33
C GLU A 172 -13.79 10.00 -7.51
N SER A 173 -13.74 10.80 -6.44
CA SER A 173 -13.15 12.13 -6.52
C SER A 173 -11.69 12.03 -6.97
N LEU A 174 -11.39 12.73 -8.07
CA LEU A 174 -10.05 12.92 -8.62
C LEU A 174 -9.03 13.42 -7.57
N GLU A 175 -9.51 13.91 -6.42
CA GLU A 175 -8.74 14.34 -5.24
C GLU A 175 -8.00 13.22 -4.49
N LEU A 176 -8.30 11.94 -4.73
CA LEU A 176 -7.47 10.84 -4.21
C LEU A 176 -6.19 10.61 -5.06
N TYR A 177 -5.98 11.43 -6.10
CA TYR A 177 -4.98 11.19 -7.15
C TYR A 177 -3.93 12.30 -7.30
N SER A 178 -3.87 13.31 -6.42
CA SER A 178 -2.98 14.48 -6.63
C SER A 178 -1.68 14.48 -5.80
N GLU A 179 -0.58 14.51 -6.58
CA GLU A 179 0.63 15.37 -6.49
C GLU A 179 1.89 14.95 -5.74
N PHE A 180 1.88 13.92 -4.87
CA PHE A 180 3.14 13.30 -4.40
C PHE A 180 2.81 11.90 -3.87
N SER A 181 2.47 10.96 -4.75
CA SER A 181 1.94 9.64 -4.38
C SER A 181 2.82 8.53 -4.94
N GLY A 182 2.84 7.37 -4.28
CA GLY A 182 3.65 6.24 -4.73
C GLY A 182 5.10 6.26 -4.27
N TYR A 183 5.97 5.61 -5.05
CA TYR A 183 7.35 5.28 -4.67
C TYR A 183 8.25 6.48 -4.41
N GLU A 184 8.14 7.56 -5.18
CA GLU A 184 8.97 8.76 -5.02
C GLU A 184 8.85 9.35 -3.62
N ARG A 185 7.63 9.36 -3.07
CA ARG A 185 7.37 9.93 -1.75
C ARG A 185 7.98 9.08 -0.64
N ILE A 186 7.74 7.78 -0.64
CA ILE A 186 8.28 6.91 0.42
C ILE A 186 9.81 6.84 0.34
N ALA A 187 10.39 6.87 -0.88
CA ALA A 187 11.83 6.91 -1.05
C ALA A 187 12.43 8.21 -0.47
N VAL A 188 11.86 9.38 -0.81
CA VAL A 188 12.30 10.66 -0.25
C VAL A 188 12.10 10.71 1.27
N LEU A 189 10.96 10.24 1.77
CA LEU A 189 10.66 10.18 3.20
C LEU A 189 11.70 9.33 3.95
N ALA A 190 12.05 8.15 3.43
CA ALA A 190 13.06 7.28 4.02
C ALA A 190 14.45 7.93 4.00
N LEU A 191 14.84 8.57 2.90
CA LEU A 191 16.11 9.29 2.79
C LEU A 191 16.20 10.48 3.76
N GLN A 192 15.11 11.24 3.90
CA GLN A 192 15.02 12.36 4.85
C GLN A 192 15.06 11.87 6.30
N ALA A 193 14.34 10.79 6.61
CA ALA A 193 14.34 10.20 7.94
C ALA A 193 15.72 9.70 8.35
N LEU A 194 16.49 9.11 7.43
CA LEU A 194 17.89 8.71 7.67
C LEU A 194 18.83 9.89 7.96
N GLN A 195 18.40 11.13 7.76
CA GLN A 195 19.14 12.35 8.11
C GLN A 195 18.55 13.06 9.34
N SER A 196 17.44 12.57 9.89
CA SER A 196 16.72 13.18 11.01
C SER A 196 17.21 12.63 12.35
N GLU A 197 17.42 13.50 13.34
CA GLU A 197 17.69 13.08 14.72
C GLU A 197 16.43 12.50 15.39
N ARG A 198 15.24 12.91 14.95
CA ARG A 198 13.97 12.40 15.45
C ARG A 198 13.55 11.19 14.62
N PRO A 199 13.31 10.01 15.24
CA PRO A 199 12.82 8.85 14.53
C PRO A 199 11.46 9.11 13.87
N VAL A 200 11.33 8.66 12.63
CA VAL A 200 10.09 8.69 11.85
C VAL A 200 9.65 7.25 11.62
N LEU A 201 8.38 6.96 11.86
CA LEU A 201 7.82 5.63 11.61
C LEU A 201 7.49 5.48 10.12
N ILE A 202 8.13 4.53 9.44
CA ILE A 202 7.96 4.31 8.00
C ILE A 202 7.76 2.80 7.76
N PRO A 203 6.71 2.37 7.03
CA PRO A 203 6.59 0.97 6.65
C PRO A 203 7.68 0.61 5.64
N LEU A 204 8.54 -0.34 6.00
CA LEU A 204 9.68 -0.78 5.19
C LEU A 204 9.71 -2.29 5.10
N THR A 205 10.18 -2.82 3.97
CA THR A 205 10.57 -4.22 3.86
C THR A 205 11.98 -4.40 4.43
N VAL A 206 12.09 -5.13 5.54
CA VAL A 206 13.31 -5.33 6.33
C VAL A 206 13.44 -6.78 6.76
N ARG A 207 14.58 -7.15 7.36
CA ARG A 207 14.73 -8.45 8.02
C ARG A 207 13.88 -8.48 9.29
N ASN A 208 13.19 -9.61 9.52
CA ASN A 208 12.26 -9.77 10.63
C ASN A 208 12.90 -9.58 12.02
N LEU A 209 14.07 -10.18 12.26
CA LEU A 209 14.78 -10.08 13.55
C LEU A 209 13.93 -10.47 14.78
N ASN A 210 12.96 -11.38 14.61
CA ASN A 210 11.93 -11.76 15.60
C ASN A 210 10.90 -10.68 15.93
N SER A 211 10.73 -9.66 15.09
CA SER A 211 9.70 -8.64 15.31
C SER A 211 8.29 -9.24 15.17
N LEU A 212 8.04 -9.96 14.07
CA LEU A 212 6.85 -10.78 13.85
C LEU A 212 7.18 -12.22 14.25
N GLU A 213 6.65 -12.64 15.39
CA GLU A 213 7.06 -13.89 16.08
C GLU A 213 6.70 -15.17 15.33
N ASP A 214 5.76 -15.08 14.39
CA ASP A 214 5.27 -16.23 13.61
C ASP A 214 6.14 -16.57 12.38
N LEU A 215 7.18 -15.78 12.10
CA LEU A 215 8.06 -15.94 10.92
C LEU A 215 9.53 -16.14 11.32
N ASP A 216 10.33 -16.67 10.40
CA ASP A 216 11.76 -16.88 10.65
C ASP A 216 12.46 -15.51 10.88
N PRO A 217 13.47 -15.43 11.77
CA PRO A 217 14.23 -14.19 11.97
C PRO A 217 14.86 -13.62 10.69
N ASN A 218 15.09 -14.45 9.68
CA ASN A 218 15.68 -14.07 8.39
C ASN A 218 14.64 -13.79 7.31
N ASP A 219 13.35 -13.85 7.61
CA ASP A 219 12.31 -13.49 6.66
C ASP A 219 12.27 -11.98 6.41
N ALA A 220 11.98 -11.63 5.17
CA ALA A 220 11.74 -10.27 4.73
C ALA A 220 10.29 -9.93 5.02
N VAL A 221 10.08 -9.06 6.00
CA VAL A 221 8.78 -8.61 6.47
C VAL A 221 8.58 -7.15 6.11
N GLU A 222 7.32 -6.72 5.96
CA GLU A 222 6.99 -5.31 5.76
C GLU A 222 6.32 -4.78 7.03
N LEU A 223 7.05 -3.97 7.79
CA LEU A 223 6.63 -3.51 9.13
C LEU A 223 6.92 -2.02 9.31
N PRO A 224 6.19 -1.32 10.20
CA PRO A 224 6.52 0.04 10.60
C PRO A 224 7.87 0.07 11.31
N CYS A 225 8.85 0.72 10.73
CA CYS A 225 10.21 0.83 11.25
C CYS A 225 10.47 2.26 11.74
N LEU A 226 11.22 2.39 12.83
CA LEU A 226 11.72 3.69 13.29
C LEU A 226 12.99 4.03 12.52
N VAL A 227 12.94 5.10 11.74
CA VAL A 227 14.04 5.53 10.87
C VAL A 227 14.58 6.87 11.35
N SER A 228 15.88 6.95 11.60
CA SER A 228 16.60 8.15 12.02
C SER A 228 18.05 8.14 11.51
N SER A 229 18.82 9.16 11.86
CA SER A 229 20.26 9.22 11.65
C SER A 229 21.05 8.11 12.37
N SER A 230 20.46 7.44 13.37
CA SER A 230 21.06 6.27 14.02
C SER A 230 20.82 4.96 13.25
N GLY A 231 19.98 4.98 12.22
CA GLY A 231 19.68 3.83 11.37
C GLY A 231 18.20 3.45 11.36
N VAL A 232 17.93 2.18 11.10
CA VAL A 232 16.58 1.61 11.05
C VAL A 232 16.42 0.62 12.17
N GLU A 233 15.45 0.87 13.04
CA GLU A 233 15.04 -0.03 14.10
C GLU A 233 13.70 -0.68 13.72
N VAL A 234 13.59 -1.98 13.96
CA VAL A 234 12.39 -2.79 13.69
C VAL A 234 11.74 -3.12 15.03
N PRO A 235 10.73 -2.37 15.49
CA PRO A 235 10.07 -2.62 16.77
C PRO A 235 9.38 -3.98 16.76
N PRO A 236 9.25 -4.67 17.92
CA PRO A 236 8.48 -5.90 18.00
C PRO A 236 6.99 -5.65 17.72
N VAL A 237 6.38 -6.51 16.91
CA VAL A 237 4.94 -6.46 16.57
C VAL A 237 4.16 -7.66 17.13
N GLY A 238 4.87 -8.64 17.71
CA GLY A 238 4.28 -9.82 18.34
C GLY A 238 3.68 -10.79 17.33
N HIS A 239 2.61 -11.48 17.72
CA HIS A 239 1.93 -12.45 16.86
C HIS A 239 0.94 -11.81 15.88
N ALA A 240 0.86 -12.37 14.67
CA ALA A 240 -0.17 -12.12 13.70
C ALA A 240 -1.54 -12.59 14.22
N PRO A 241 -2.62 -11.81 14.00
CA PRO A 241 -3.97 -12.29 14.18
C PRO A 241 -4.21 -13.54 13.33
N GLU A 242 -5.08 -14.45 13.79
CA GLU A 242 -5.31 -15.75 13.14
C GLU A 242 -5.59 -15.63 11.63
N ALA A 243 -6.38 -14.63 11.22
CA ALA A 243 -6.72 -14.39 9.82
C ALA A 243 -5.49 -14.02 8.96
N ALA A 244 -4.53 -13.28 9.53
CA ALA A 244 -3.28 -12.93 8.87
C ALA A 244 -2.29 -14.11 8.88
N ALA A 245 -2.14 -14.79 10.02
CA ALA A 245 -1.24 -15.93 10.19
C ALA A 245 -1.52 -17.06 9.17
N ARG A 246 -2.80 -17.32 8.85
CA ARG A 246 -3.20 -18.28 7.81
C ARG A 246 -2.71 -17.93 6.40
N CYS A 247 -2.38 -16.66 6.15
CA CYS A 247 -1.95 -16.17 4.84
C CYS A 247 -0.43 -16.00 4.74
N CYS A 248 0.23 -15.54 5.80
CA CYS A 248 1.67 -15.23 5.76
C CYS A 248 2.59 -16.25 6.44
N CYS A 249 2.08 -17.11 7.34
CA CYS A 249 2.92 -17.92 8.23
C CYS A 249 2.78 -19.44 8.04
N ARG A 250 2.14 -19.91 6.96
CA ARG A 250 1.94 -21.35 6.68
C ARG A 250 2.47 -21.74 5.31
#